data_AF-A0A5B1QIS0-F1
#
_entry.id   AF-A0A5B1QIS0-F1
#
_cell.length_a   1.000
_cell.length_b   1.000
_cell.length_c   1.000
_cell.angle_alpha   90.00
_cell.angle_beta   90.00
_cell.angle_gamma   90.00
#
_symmetry.space_group_name_H-M   'P 1'
#
loop_
_entity.id
_entity.type
_entity.pdbx_description
1 polymer ?
#
loop_
_entity_poly.entity_id
_entity_poly.type
_entity_poly.pdbx_seq_one_letter_code
_entity_poly.pdbx_strand_id
1 'polypeptide(L)'
;MMTVIHIPRSTDPPIFRLPVEILRMIFNLLAIREVSIEDEIRETVTKSSLFESPLRSPCPWQSTRAAPSWTAILFVCRHWHTVAKNYPALWTQLTHNPVWTGDCVRRSRQMPLTLSIDQTKSSSSQNTLHALHLALPHFHRITDVELLASDHDSFALMVEHFKGVPAPRLETLSLKCGYCERIFNIDENFWIQHPEALFAQNAPRLRTLSLDDYHLHIAPSAPLFRTLTHLEVYGAKLWKHDISLAQFVAGVASWTSLETLVLDDSLPNDRALAVRSPPYPLPTPRMVALPRLRQIRIRRETAPVVDQFLRCLRLPPDVSLFFSCELYDTVDPEPGQWGPRDIDPTTIVRSLLENVPRAPLAQIKNVHLQLRETLEFTDLRDDPVGIWDAQLCLELCESDDCRQERTSLPDWFLPVLDQLSLTNVTEAQISVDRVLSRETWLRVLGPMRALETLYIEGCNPASTDELQLMLYSVLDALTSDSDSGSEVDASVGGECKDGLSSESRTVFLPRLRHLELRADSLNPAVWQRLVAALRCRLIAGSPLKTLEVTKFPGREGMHRPNKQTLEKLMELIEDVVWRV
;
A
#
# COMPACT_ATOMS: atom_id res chain seq x y z
N MET A 1 31.16 1.74 56.54
CA MET A 1 30.56 3.09 56.44
C MET A 1 30.24 3.34 54.98
N MET A 2 28.97 3.35 54.59
CA MET A 2 28.55 3.66 53.22
C MET A 2 28.45 5.18 53.06
N THR A 3 29.21 5.72 52.13
CA THR A 3 29.20 7.14 51.72
C THR A 3 27.90 7.45 51.00
N VAL A 4 27.07 8.28 51.64
CA VAL A 4 25.85 8.85 51.05
C VAL A 4 26.27 9.87 50.00
N ILE A 5 26.04 9.54 48.73
CA ILE A 5 26.25 10.45 47.61
C ILE A 5 25.05 11.43 47.58
N HIS A 6 25.30 12.69 47.96
CA HIS A 6 24.33 13.77 47.78
C HIS A 6 24.32 14.20 46.32
N ILE A 7 23.26 13.83 45.58
CA ILE A 7 22.99 14.38 44.26
C ILE A 7 22.55 15.85 44.45
N PRO A 8 23.23 16.83 43.84
CA PRO A 8 22.84 18.24 43.96
C PRO A 8 21.43 18.44 43.38
N ARG A 9 20.56 19.09 44.15
CA ARG A 9 19.20 19.44 43.71
C ARG A 9 19.31 20.37 42.50
N SER A 10 18.80 19.94 41.35
CA SER A 10 18.69 20.79 40.16
C SER A 10 17.98 22.12 40.52
N THR A 11 18.52 23.22 40.01
CA THR A 11 17.95 24.57 40.11
C THR A 11 16.81 24.80 39.12
N ASP A 12 16.50 23.83 38.26
CA ASP A 12 15.39 23.94 37.32
C ASP A 12 14.06 24.04 38.09
N PRO A 13 13.17 24.96 37.70
CA PRO A 13 11.86 25.07 38.33
C PRO A 13 11.16 23.72 38.18
N PRO A 14 10.71 23.11 39.28
CA PRO A 14 10.20 21.75 39.21
C PRO A 14 8.93 21.74 38.36
N ILE A 15 8.75 20.67 37.57
CA ILE A 15 7.63 20.48 36.62
C ILE A 15 6.25 20.78 37.22
N PHE A 16 6.06 20.64 38.53
CA PHE A 16 4.82 20.98 39.22
C PHE A 16 4.51 22.50 39.29
N ARG A 17 5.45 23.37 38.90
CA ARG A 17 5.27 24.82 38.79
C ARG A 17 4.96 25.30 37.37
N LEU A 18 4.87 24.38 36.40
CA LEU A 18 4.47 24.75 35.05
C LEU A 18 3.06 25.37 35.08
N PRO A 19 2.84 26.50 34.39
CA PRO A 19 1.52 27.06 34.22
C PRO A 19 0.54 26.04 33.63
N VAL A 20 -0.74 26.18 33.97
CA VAL A 20 -1.79 25.25 33.52
C VAL A 20 -1.91 25.22 32.00
N GLU A 21 -1.58 26.32 31.33
CA GLU A 21 -1.55 26.48 29.88
C GLU A 21 -0.48 25.57 29.25
N ILE A 22 0.72 25.53 29.83
CA ILE A 22 1.82 24.69 29.36
C ILE A 22 1.48 23.21 29.58
N LEU A 23 0.88 22.87 30.72
CA LEU A 23 0.41 21.51 30.98
C LEU A 23 -0.65 21.08 29.96
N ARG A 24 -1.58 21.95 29.57
CA ARG A 24 -2.58 21.67 28.53
C ARG A 24 -1.94 21.43 27.17
N MET A 25 -0.91 22.19 26.81
CA MET A 25 -0.15 21.96 25.57
C MET A 25 0.53 20.60 25.59
N ILE A 26 1.20 20.26 26.69
CA ILE A 26 1.82 18.93 26.88
C ILE A 26 0.77 17.82 26.77
N PHE A 27 -0.39 18.00 27.42
CA PHE A 27 -1.49 17.04 27.38
C PHE A 27 -2.04 16.82 25.98
N ASN A 28 -2.19 17.88 25.18
CA ASN A 28 -2.59 17.75 23.78
C ASN A 28 -1.57 16.96 22.96
N LEU A 29 -0.27 17.24 23.14
CA LEU A 29 0.79 16.50 22.43
C LEU A 29 0.81 15.00 22.79
N LEU A 30 0.37 14.66 24.02
CA LEU A 30 0.24 13.27 24.46
C LEU A 30 -1.06 12.60 23.99
N ALA A 31 -2.13 13.38 23.75
CA ALA A 31 -3.41 12.87 23.29
C ALA A 31 -3.48 12.67 21.77
N ILE A 32 -2.69 13.42 20.99
CA ILE A 32 -2.69 13.40 19.51
C ILE A 32 -1.98 12.15 18.92
N ARG A 33 -1.51 11.22 19.76
CA ARG A 33 -0.57 10.16 19.33
C ARG A 33 -1.14 8.77 19.08
N GLU A 34 -2.46 8.58 19.17
CA GLU A 34 -3.06 7.39 18.54
C GLU A 34 -3.16 7.68 17.05
N VAL A 35 -2.08 7.35 16.36
CA VAL A 35 -2.08 7.20 14.91
C VAL A 35 -3.22 6.22 14.58
N SER A 36 -3.98 6.46 13.51
CA SER A 36 -5.06 5.57 13.06
C SER A 36 -4.58 4.12 13.17
N ILE A 37 -5.42 3.19 13.64
CA ILE A 37 -5.05 1.78 13.81
C ILE A 37 -4.48 1.20 12.49
N GLU A 38 -4.87 1.76 11.35
CA GLU A 38 -4.21 1.49 10.07
C GLU A 38 -2.70 1.69 10.10
N ASP A 39 -2.21 2.78 10.67
CA ASP A 39 -0.78 3.05 10.77
C ASP A 39 -0.10 2.18 11.86
N GLU A 40 -0.81 1.73 12.91
CA GLU A 40 -0.26 0.83 13.95
C GLU A 40 -0.19 -0.64 13.50
N ILE A 41 -1.20 -1.11 12.75
CA ILE A 41 -1.15 -2.43 12.07
C ILE A 41 -0.11 -2.39 10.94
N ARG A 42 -0.01 -1.27 10.18
CA ARG A 42 1.05 -1.06 9.18
C ARG A 42 2.46 -0.93 9.80
N GLU A 43 2.63 -0.38 11.01
CA GLU A 43 3.96 -0.24 11.63
C GLU A 43 4.45 -1.51 12.34
N THR A 44 3.55 -2.36 12.86
CA THR A 44 3.95 -3.57 13.60
C THR A 44 4.53 -4.68 12.72
N VAL A 45 4.34 -4.62 11.40
CA VAL A 45 4.85 -5.63 10.46
C VAL A 45 6.13 -5.17 9.74
N THR A 46 6.38 -3.86 9.58
CA THR A 46 7.46 -3.37 8.69
C THR A 46 8.51 -2.41 9.26
N LYS A 47 8.65 -2.17 10.58
CA LYS A 47 9.75 -1.29 11.07
C LYS A 47 10.59 -1.85 12.22
N SER A 48 11.84 -2.19 11.89
CA SER A 48 13.02 -2.02 12.75
C SER A 48 13.77 -0.77 12.26
N SER A 49 13.41 0.43 12.73
CA SER A 49 14.16 1.65 12.41
C SER A 49 14.49 2.47 13.67
N LEU A 50 15.75 2.90 13.75
CA LEU A 50 16.44 3.49 14.91
C LEU A 50 15.95 4.90 15.35
N PHE A 51 14.82 5.38 14.85
CA PHE A 51 14.19 6.65 15.26
C PHE A 51 12.69 6.53 15.49
N GLU A 52 12.17 5.34 15.76
CA GLU A 52 10.88 5.24 16.42
C GLU A 52 10.97 5.95 17.77
N SER A 53 10.20 7.03 17.90
CA SER A 53 9.80 7.46 19.25
C SER A 53 9.18 6.21 19.88
N PRO A 54 9.78 5.62 20.94
CA PRO A 54 9.33 4.34 21.46
C PRO A 54 7.84 4.44 21.71
N LEU A 55 7.04 3.72 20.90
CA LEU A 55 5.63 3.51 21.15
C LEU A 55 5.59 3.04 22.59
N ARG A 56 5.07 3.88 23.48
CA ARG A 56 5.11 3.59 24.90
C ARG A 56 4.22 2.37 25.08
N SER A 57 4.84 1.20 25.26
CA SER A 57 4.11 -0.01 25.60
C SER A 57 3.15 0.36 26.73
N PRO A 58 1.83 0.13 26.57
CA PRO A 58 0.86 0.50 27.56
C PRO A 58 1.30 -0.05 28.92
N CYS A 59 1.19 0.76 29.98
CA CYS A 59 1.48 0.24 31.31
C CYS A 59 0.53 -0.93 31.59
N PRO A 60 0.93 -1.96 32.35
CA PRO A 60 0.09 -3.16 32.54
C PRO A 60 -1.34 -2.86 33.01
N TRP A 61 -1.53 -1.81 33.81
CA TRP A 61 -2.85 -1.37 34.27
C TRP A 61 -3.71 -0.74 33.18
N GLN A 62 -3.11 -0.10 32.16
CA GLN A 62 -3.82 0.46 31.00
C GLN A 62 -4.37 -0.67 30.15
N SER A 63 -3.54 -1.67 29.83
CA SER A 63 -3.98 -2.88 29.12
C SER A 63 -5.07 -3.62 29.89
N THR A 64 -4.87 -3.82 31.20
CA THR A 64 -5.85 -4.53 32.05
C THR A 64 -7.21 -3.83 32.11
N ARG A 65 -7.22 -2.49 32.00
CA ARG A 65 -8.45 -1.69 32.09
C ARG A 65 -8.93 -1.14 30.76
N ALA A 66 -8.28 -1.46 29.65
CA ALA A 66 -8.49 -0.79 28.37
C ALA A 66 -8.60 0.74 28.52
N ALA A 67 -7.68 1.32 29.30
CA ALA A 67 -7.66 2.76 29.56
C ALA A 67 -6.94 3.48 28.41
N PRO A 68 -7.45 4.65 27.96
CA PRO A 68 -6.77 5.43 26.92
C PRO A 68 -5.31 5.70 27.27
N SER A 69 -4.44 5.74 26.26
CA SER A 69 -2.99 5.93 26.42
C SER A 69 -2.64 7.19 27.22
N TRP A 70 -3.39 8.28 27.02
CA TRP A 70 -3.21 9.56 27.72
C TRP A 70 -3.48 9.48 29.23
N THR A 71 -4.21 8.48 29.73
CA THR A 71 -4.59 8.40 31.16
C THR A 71 -3.40 8.28 32.12
N ALA A 72 -2.21 7.92 31.63
CA ALA A 72 -0.97 7.95 32.41
C ALA A 72 -0.69 9.32 33.06
N ILE A 73 -1.12 10.43 32.44
CA ILE A 73 -0.95 11.78 32.99
C ILE A 73 -1.70 11.97 34.32
N LEU A 74 -2.77 11.19 34.55
CA LEU A 74 -3.56 11.23 35.79
C LEU A 74 -2.79 10.71 36.99
N PHE A 75 -1.68 9.99 36.77
CA PHE A 75 -0.89 9.34 37.81
C PHE A 75 0.45 10.02 38.08
N VAL A 76 0.78 11.12 37.38
CA VAL A 76 2.07 11.82 37.54
C VAL A 76 2.16 12.53 38.89
N CYS A 77 1.23 13.45 39.19
CA CYS A 77 1.13 14.11 40.49
C CYS A 77 -0.29 14.68 40.71
N ARG A 78 -0.60 15.12 41.93
CA ARG A 78 -1.92 15.70 42.28
C ARG A 78 -2.27 16.93 41.44
N HIS A 79 -1.28 17.75 41.08
CA HIS A 79 -1.49 18.94 40.26
C HIS A 79 -1.90 18.55 38.83
N TRP A 80 -1.12 17.68 38.18
CA TRP A 80 -1.41 17.18 36.82
C TRP A 80 -2.77 16.48 36.75
N HIS A 81 -3.06 15.62 37.71
CA HIS A 81 -4.35 14.95 37.83
C HIS A 81 -5.53 15.95 37.89
N THR A 82 -5.41 16.99 38.73
CA THR A 82 -6.45 18.03 38.86
C THR A 82 -6.60 18.83 37.57
N VAL A 83 -5.50 19.18 36.91
CA VAL A 83 -5.55 19.91 35.63
C VAL A 83 -6.17 19.04 34.53
N ALA A 84 -5.71 17.80 34.36
CA ALA A 84 -6.18 16.87 33.34
C ALA A 84 -7.67 16.52 33.52
N LYS A 85 -8.12 16.28 34.76
CA LYS A 85 -9.55 16.03 35.06
C LYS A 85 -10.47 17.19 34.70
N ASN A 86 -9.94 18.41 34.70
CA ASN A 86 -10.67 19.64 34.41
C ASN A 86 -10.39 20.19 32.99
N TYR A 87 -9.69 19.42 32.15
CA TYR A 87 -9.33 19.83 30.80
C TYR A 87 -10.13 19.00 29.78
N PRO A 88 -11.28 19.51 29.27
CA PRO A 88 -12.23 18.72 28.49
C PRO A 88 -11.66 18.08 27.22
N ALA A 89 -10.67 18.71 26.59
CA ALA A 89 -10.06 18.23 25.34
C ALA A 89 -9.37 16.86 25.48
N LEU A 90 -8.95 16.46 26.70
CA LEU A 90 -8.42 15.12 26.95
C LEU A 90 -9.50 14.03 26.94
N TRP A 91 -10.75 14.40 27.13
CA TRP A 91 -11.85 13.48 27.36
C TRP A 91 -12.73 13.31 26.12
N THR A 92 -12.24 13.66 24.94
CA THR A 92 -13.01 13.64 23.68
C THR A 92 -12.99 12.30 22.98
N GLN A 93 -12.05 11.42 23.31
CA GLN A 93 -11.92 10.09 22.73
C GLN A 93 -12.71 9.06 23.55
N LEU A 94 -13.76 8.50 22.96
CA LEU A 94 -14.55 7.41 23.52
C LEU A 94 -13.91 6.09 23.12
N THR A 95 -13.90 5.12 24.02
CA THR A 95 -13.28 3.80 23.81
C THR A 95 -14.30 2.67 23.91
N HIS A 96 -13.88 1.43 23.64
CA HIS A 96 -14.72 0.25 23.85
C HIS A 96 -15.00 -0.06 25.34
N ASN A 97 -14.32 0.62 26.28
CA ASN A 97 -14.57 0.43 27.72
C ASN A 97 -15.70 1.37 28.19
N PRO A 98 -16.82 0.84 28.69
CA PRO A 98 -17.97 1.66 29.07
C PRO A 98 -17.71 2.61 30.25
N VAL A 99 -16.82 2.24 31.19
CA VAL A 99 -16.47 3.11 32.33
C VAL A 99 -15.74 4.35 31.84
N TRP A 100 -14.77 4.18 30.95
CA TRP A 100 -14.01 5.29 30.37
C TRP A 100 -14.89 6.12 29.44
N THR A 101 -15.71 5.48 28.61
CA THR A 101 -16.63 6.19 27.71
C THR A 101 -17.63 7.06 28.48
N GLY A 102 -18.21 6.57 29.57
CA GLY A 102 -19.08 7.38 30.42
C GLY A 102 -18.35 8.59 31.03
N ASP A 103 -17.10 8.41 31.47
CA ASP A 103 -16.29 9.50 32.00
C ASP A 103 -15.88 10.52 30.93
N CYS A 104 -15.55 10.06 29.72
CA CYS A 104 -15.21 10.90 28.57
C CYS A 104 -16.42 11.74 28.12
N VAL A 105 -17.58 11.12 27.94
CA VAL A 105 -18.84 11.80 27.64
C VAL A 105 -19.13 12.91 28.65
N ARG A 106 -19.00 12.60 29.94
CA ARG A 106 -19.28 13.56 31.03
C ARG A 106 -18.28 14.71 31.09
N ARG A 107 -16.99 14.44 30.90
CA ARG A 107 -15.91 15.41 31.12
C ARG A 107 -15.56 16.25 29.88
N SER A 108 -15.85 15.76 28.69
CA SER A 108 -15.71 16.50 27.41
C SER A 108 -16.65 17.71 27.30
N ARG A 109 -17.71 17.78 28.10
CA ARG A 109 -18.73 18.85 28.07
C ARG A 109 -19.43 18.97 26.71
N GLN A 110 -19.07 19.97 25.91
CA GLN A 110 -19.63 20.25 24.59
C GLN A 110 -18.57 20.16 23.48
N MET A 111 -17.39 19.64 23.81
CA MET A 111 -16.34 19.41 22.82
C MET A 111 -16.78 18.35 21.81
N PRO A 112 -16.33 18.44 20.56
CA PRO A 112 -16.43 17.36 19.59
C PRO A 112 -15.89 16.06 20.16
N LEU A 113 -16.49 14.95 19.77
CA LEU A 113 -16.15 13.61 20.24
C LEU A 113 -15.66 12.74 19.09
N THR A 114 -14.73 11.85 19.40
CA THR A 114 -14.24 10.79 18.51
C THR A 114 -14.62 9.46 19.16
N LEU A 115 -15.27 8.58 18.42
CA LEU A 115 -15.63 7.24 18.88
C LEU A 115 -14.71 6.23 18.21
N SER A 116 -13.87 5.55 19.00
CA SER A 116 -13.06 4.43 18.54
C SER A 116 -13.44 3.18 19.34
N ILE A 117 -14.05 2.22 18.66
CA ILE A 117 -14.42 0.94 19.24
C ILE A 117 -13.62 -0.13 18.53
N ASP A 118 -12.71 -0.74 19.28
CA ASP A 118 -11.99 -1.92 18.86
C ASP A 118 -12.49 -3.13 19.66
N GLN A 119 -13.29 -3.96 19.00
CA GLN A 119 -13.71 -5.24 19.52
C GLN A 119 -12.71 -6.32 19.10
N THR A 120 -11.64 -6.46 19.87
CA THR A 120 -10.71 -7.59 19.75
C THR A 120 -11.28 -8.83 20.45
N LYS A 121 -10.70 -10.00 20.17
CA LYS A 121 -10.99 -11.27 20.89
C LYS A 121 -10.86 -11.18 22.41
N SER A 122 -10.09 -10.20 22.91
CA SER A 122 -9.90 -9.99 24.35
C SER A 122 -10.98 -9.12 25.00
N SER A 123 -11.72 -8.35 24.20
CA SER A 123 -12.80 -7.49 24.65
C SER A 123 -14.11 -8.27 24.69
N SER A 124 -14.94 -8.08 25.73
CA SER A 124 -16.28 -8.66 25.73
C SER A 124 -17.17 -7.83 24.81
N SER A 125 -17.83 -8.47 23.85
CA SER A 125 -18.81 -7.84 22.95
C SER A 125 -19.86 -7.03 23.71
N GLN A 126 -20.27 -7.50 24.90
CA GLN A 126 -21.18 -6.79 25.80
C GLN A 126 -20.63 -5.44 26.27
N ASN A 127 -19.35 -5.34 26.63
CA ASN A 127 -18.76 -4.07 27.07
C ASN A 127 -18.70 -3.08 25.91
N THR A 128 -18.32 -3.57 24.73
CA THR A 128 -18.28 -2.79 23.48
C THR A 128 -19.66 -2.21 23.14
N LEU A 129 -20.70 -3.05 23.12
CA LEU A 129 -22.08 -2.60 22.87
C LEU A 129 -22.56 -1.63 23.95
N HIS A 130 -22.20 -1.87 25.22
CA HIS A 130 -22.56 -0.96 26.29
C HIS A 130 -21.88 0.41 26.13
N ALA A 131 -20.60 0.45 25.76
CA ALA A 131 -19.89 1.69 25.46
C ALA A 131 -20.52 2.42 24.27
N LEU A 132 -20.90 1.68 23.21
CA LEU A 132 -21.63 2.23 22.07
C LEU A 132 -22.95 2.87 22.51
N HIS A 133 -23.77 2.18 23.32
CA HIS A 133 -25.02 2.74 23.85
C HIS A 133 -24.83 4.01 24.68
N LEU A 134 -23.72 4.13 25.41
CA LEU A 134 -23.38 5.36 26.13
C LEU A 134 -23.00 6.50 25.17
N ALA A 135 -22.47 6.20 24.00
CA ALA A 135 -22.10 7.17 22.97
C ALA A 135 -23.29 7.64 22.12
N LEU A 136 -24.26 6.76 21.82
CA LEU A 136 -25.40 7.03 20.92
C LEU A 136 -26.13 8.37 21.18
N PRO A 137 -26.49 8.74 22.43
CA PRO A 137 -27.16 10.02 22.71
C PRO A 137 -26.33 11.27 22.36
N HIS A 138 -25.03 11.11 22.14
CA HIS A 138 -24.08 12.19 21.90
C HIS A 138 -23.61 12.28 20.44
N PHE A 139 -24.21 11.54 19.50
CA PHE A 139 -23.86 11.56 18.07
C PHE A 139 -23.99 12.93 17.40
N HIS A 140 -24.81 13.83 17.95
CA HIS A 140 -24.90 15.22 17.47
C HIS A 140 -23.58 16.01 17.57
N ARG A 141 -22.61 15.53 18.37
CA ARG A 141 -21.28 16.14 18.51
C ARG A 141 -20.13 15.18 18.20
N ILE A 142 -20.41 13.97 17.72
CA ILE A 142 -19.37 13.04 17.25
C ILE A 142 -18.95 13.47 15.85
N THR A 143 -17.64 13.59 15.63
CA THR A 143 -17.02 13.98 14.35
C THR A 143 -16.40 12.78 13.65
N ASP A 144 -15.88 11.82 14.39
CA ASP A 144 -15.15 10.69 13.84
C ASP A 144 -15.62 9.40 14.51
N VAL A 145 -15.90 8.38 13.71
CA VAL A 145 -16.28 7.05 14.15
C VAL A 145 -15.37 6.03 13.50
N GLU A 146 -14.68 5.24 14.31
CA GLU A 146 -13.94 4.06 13.89
C GLU A 146 -14.50 2.84 14.63
N LEU A 147 -15.01 1.87 13.87
CA LEU A 147 -15.45 0.59 14.39
C LEU A 147 -14.57 -0.51 13.81
N LEU A 148 -13.87 -1.25 14.67
CA LEU A 148 -13.18 -2.47 14.34
C LEU A 148 -13.85 -3.62 15.08
N ALA A 149 -14.35 -4.61 14.35
CA ALA A 149 -14.99 -5.78 14.92
C ALA A 149 -14.20 -7.05 14.62
N SER A 150 -14.06 -7.92 15.61
CA SER A 150 -13.45 -9.23 15.41
C SER A 150 -14.36 -10.21 14.67
N ASP A 151 -15.67 -10.03 14.72
CA ASP A 151 -16.63 -10.95 14.15
C ASP A 151 -17.80 -10.20 13.53
N HIS A 152 -18.36 -10.84 12.50
CA HIS A 152 -19.40 -10.28 11.66
C HIS A 152 -20.70 -9.98 12.42
N ASP A 153 -21.13 -10.87 13.33
CA ASP A 153 -22.39 -10.71 14.06
C ASP A 153 -22.36 -9.47 14.98
N SER A 154 -21.24 -9.28 15.68
CA SER A 154 -21.07 -8.11 16.54
C SER A 154 -20.96 -6.83 15.72
N PHE A 155 -20.28 -6.89 14.56
CA PHE A 155 -20.21 -5.78 13.63
C PHE A 155 -21.60 -5.35 13.13
N ALA A 156 -22.38 -6.29 12.62
CA ALA A 156 -23.75 -6.05 12.16
C ALA A 156 -24.60 -5.43 13.27
N LEU A 157 -24.53 -5.99 14.48
CA LEU A 157 -25.24 -5.48 15.65
C LEU A 157 -24.85 -4.03 16.00
N MET A 158 -23.55 -3.68 15.92
CA MET A 158 -23.10 -2.30 16.13
C MET A 158 -23.64 -1.35 15.07
N VAL A 159 -23.64 -1.75 13.79
CA VAL A 159 -24.12 -0.90 12.70
C VAL A 159 -25.65 -0.71 12.76
N GLU A 160 -26.40 -1.73 13.17
CA GLU A 160 -27.85 -1.61 13.41
C GLU A 160 -28.19 -0.49 14.40
N HIS A 161 -27.34 -0.25 15.40
CA HIS A 161 -27.53 0.83 16.37
C HIS A 161 -27.38 2.24 15.79
N PHE A 162 -26.80 2.39 14.61
CA PHE A 162 -26.75 3.69 13.91
C PHE A 162 -28.02 4.01 13.14
N LYS A 163 -28.91 3.02 12.94
CA LYS A 163 -30.18 3.26 12.26
C LYS A 163 -31.04 4.21 13.10
N GLY A 164 -31.46 5.31 12.47
CA GLY A 164 -32.30 6.32 13.13
C GLY A 164 -31.56 7.31 14.03
N VAL A 165 -30.22 7.25 14.15
CA VAL A 165 -29.45 8.15 15.03
C VAL A 165 -28.80 9.28 14.22
N PRO A 166 -29.30 10.52 14.24
CA PRO A 166 -28.72 11.59 13.43
C PRO A 166 -27.27 11.92 13.82
N ALA A 167 -26.41 12.08 12.82
CA ALA A 167 -24.98 12.37 13.00
C ALA A 167 -24.56 13.66 12.26
N PRO A 168 -25.14 14.83 12.59
CA PRO A 168 -25.00 16.07 11.83
C PRO A 168 -23.58 16.63 11.75
N ARG A 169 -22.68 16.18 12.64
CA ARG A 169 -21.28 16.62 12.70
C ARG A 169 -20.28 15.54 12.29
N LEU A 170 -20.75 14.35 11.89
CA LEU A 170 -19.87 13.28 11.46
C LEU A 170 -19.15 13.68 10.18
N GLU A 171 -17.83 13.62 10.22
CA GLU A 171 -16.89 13.96 9.15
C GLU A 171 -16.16 12.72 8.65
N THR A 172 -15.82 11.79 9.55
CA THR A 172 -15.10 10.54 9.24
C THR A 172 -15.86 9.31 9.74
N LEU A 173 -15.99 8.29 8.89
CA LEU A 173 -16.53 6.98 9.24
C LEU A 173 -15.62 5.88 8.71
N SER A 174 -15.09 5.06 9.62
CA SER A 174 -14.27 3.89 9.32
C SER A 174 -14.93 2.65 9.92
N LEU A 175 -15.17 1.64 9.09
CA LEU A 175 -15.88 0.43 9.44
C LEU A 175 -15.06 -0.78 8.98
N LYS A 176 -14.57 -1.60 9.91
CA LYS A 176 -13.62 -2.70 9.66
C LYS A 176 -14.07 -4.02 10.32
N CYS A 177 -14.00 -5.14 9.60
CA CYS A 177 -14.14 -6.50 10.17
C CYS A 177 -12.83 -7.30 10.01
N GLY A 178 -12.16 -7.61 11.12
CA GLY A 178 -10.80 -8.19 11.09
C GLY A 178 -10.68 -9.72 10.91
N TYR A 179 -11.73 -10.52 11.16
CA TYR A 179 -11.61 -12.00 11.04
C TYR A 179 -12.71 -12.66 10.19
N CYS A 180 -13.32 -11.89 9.28
CA CYS A 180 -14.39 -12.39 8.41
C CYS A 180 -13.90 -13.43 7.35
N GLU A 181 -12.60 -13.53 7.09
CA GLU A 181 -12.03 -14.35 5.99
C GLU A 181 -12.20 -15.87 6.13
N ARG A 182 -12.48 -16.39 7.33
CA ARG A 182 -12.44 -17.85 7.57
C ARG A 182 -13.75 -18.58 7.29
N ILE A 183 -14.81 -17.88 6.92
CA ILE A 183 -16.13 -18.50 6.81
C ILE A 183 -16.63 -18.42 5.37
N PHE A 184 -16.00 -19.19 4.50
CA PHE A 184 -16.39 -19.37 3.08
C PHE A 184 -17.79 -20.01 2.89
N ASN A 185 -18.52 -20.29 3.97
CA ASN A 185 -19.81 -21.01 3.95
C ASN A 185 -20.93 -20.28 4.72
N ILE A 186 -20.81 -18.97 5.01
CA ILE A 186 -21.98 -18.26 5.58
C ILE A 186 -22.98 -18.00 4.46
N ASP A 187 -24.23 -18.42 4.67
CA ASP A 187 -25.38 -18.07 3.85
C ASP A 187 -25.42 -16.56 3.51
N GLU A 188 -25.72 -16.26 2.25
CA GLU A 188 -25.44 -15.05 1.46
C GLU A 188 -26.04 -13.68 1.94
N ASN A 189 -26.59 -13.53 3.14
CA ASN A 189 -27.61 -12.48 3.37
C ASN A 189 -27.36 -11.45 4.48
N PHE A 190 -26.12 -11.20 4.90
CA PHE A 190 -25.86 -10.14 5.87
C PHE A 190 -25.68 -8.78 5.21
N TRP A 191 -26.78 -8.21 4.76
CA TRP A 191 -26.79 -6.87 4.18
C TRP A 191 -27.19 -5.88 5.26
N ILE A 192 -26.60 -4.68 5.26
CA ILE A 192 -27.28 -3.55 5.89
C ILE A 192 -28.51 -3.29 5.04
N GLN A 193 -29.60 -3.96 5.40
CA GLN A 193 -30.90 -3.68 4.82
C GLN A 193 -31.20 -2.23 5.15
N HIS A 194 -31.25 -1.40 4.11
CA HIS A 194 -31.45 0.04 4.15
C HIS A 194 -30.19 0.83 4.58
N PRO A 195 -29.16 0.98 3.73
CA PRO A 195 -28.07 1.93 3.98
C PRO A 195 -28.58 3.36 4.16
N GLU A 196 -29.72 3.70 3.57
CA GLU A 196 -30.45 4.94 3.80
C GLU A 196 -31.01 5.06 5.23
N ALA A 197 -30.98 4.02 6.06
CA ALA A 197 -31.34 4.14 7.48
C ALA A 197 -30.16 4.64 8.33
N LEU A 198 -28.92 4.51 7.84
CA LEU A 198 -27.73 4.93 8.56
C LEU A 198 -27.81 6.42 8.87
N PHE A 199 -27.58 6.71 10.14
CA PHE A 199 -27.63 8.03 10.72
C PHE A 199 -28.90 8.84 10.45
N ALA A 200 -30.04 8.16 10.26
CA ALA A 200 -31.29 8.79 9.86
C ALA A 200 -31.15 9.69 8.60
N GLN A 201 -30.26 9.32 7.67
CA GLN A 201 -29.92 10.11 6.47
C GLN A 201 -29.34 11.49 6.76
N ASN A 202 -28.89 11.72 8.00
CA ASN A 202 -28.42 13.00 8.47
C ASN A 202 -26.95 12.92 8.89
N ALA A 203 -26.08 12.82 7.88
CA ALA A 203 -24.64 13.00 8.00
C ALA A 203 -24.11 13.97 6.92
N PRO A 204 -24.61 15.22 6.85
CA PRO A 204 -24.31 16.15 5.76
C PRO A 204 -22.85 16.61 5.71
N ARG A 205 -22.08 16.36 6.77
CA ARG A 205 -20.66 16.70 6.88
C ARG A 205 -19.75 15.52 6.58
N LEU A 206 -20.28 14.32 6.31
CA LEU A 206 -19.46 13.14 6.07
C LEU A 206 -18.58 13.38 4.83
N ARG A 207 -17.27 13.34 5.02
CA ARG A 207 -16.24 13.57 4.00
C ARG A 207 -15.41 12.33 3.71
N THR A 208 -15.14 11.54 4.75
CA THR A 208 -14.27 10.37 4.66
C THR A 208 -15.05 9.13 5.03
N LEU A 209 -15.06 8.14 4.14
CA LEU A 209 -15.64 6.82 4.37
C LEU A 209 -14.61 5.75 4.04
N SER A 210 -14.31 4.87 4.98
CA SER A 210 -13.49 3.67 4.78
C SER A 210 -14.28 2.43 5.17
N LEU A 211 -14.37 1.48 4.24
CA LEU A 211 -15.09 0.21 4.38
C LEU A 211 -14.10 -0.93 4.17
N ASP A 212 -13.68 -1.60 5.25
CA ASP A 212 -12.77 -2.77 5.22
C ASP A 212 -13.49 -4.00 5.75
N ASP A 213 -14.43 -4.52 4.94
CA ASP A 213 -15.16 -5.76 5.25
C ASP A 213 -15.78 -6.34 3.97
N TYR A 214 -15.50 -7.63 3.73
CA TYR A 214 -16.08 -8.38 2.62
C TYR A 214 -17.62 -8.50 2.67
N HIS A 215 -18.22 -8.23 3.83
CA HIS A 215 -19.65 -8.39 4.09
C HIS A 215 -20.37 -7.06 4.40
N LEU A 216 -19.65 -5.93 4.40
CA LEU A 216 -20.29 -4.64 4.60
C LEU A 216 -20.82 -4.11 3.26
N HIS A 217 -22.14 -3.95 3.17
CA HIS A 217 -22.80 -3.62 1.91
C HIS A 217 -23.56 -2.30 1.99
N ILE A 218 -22.99 -1.29 1.34
CA ILE A 218 -23.65 -0.02 1.08
C ILE A 218 -23.78 0.14 -0.44
N ALA A 219 -25.00 0.28 -0.93
CA ALA A 219 -25.24 0.48 -2.35
C ALA A 219 -24.54 1.77 -2.85
N PRO A 220 -23.78 1.77 -3.96
CA PRO A 220 -23.07 2.95 -4.49
C PRO A 220 -23.96 4.19 -4.72
N SER A 221 -25.27 3.99 -4.87
CA SER A 221 -26.29 5.04 -5.03
C SER A 221 -26.76 5.66 -3.70
N ALA A 222 -26.28 5.17 -2.55
CA ALA A 222 -26.71 5.65 -1.24
C ALA A 222 -26.39 7.15 -1.06
N PRO A 223 -27.28 7.93 -0.41
CA PRO A 223 -27.10 9.38 -0.28
C PRO A 223 -25.81 9.80 0.44
N LEU A 224 -25.28 8.94 1.32
CA LEU A 224 -24.07 9.20 2.10
C LEU A 224 -22.82 9.39 1.23
N PHE A 225 -22.78 8.84 0.01
CA PHE A 225 -21.63 9.01 -0.88
C PHE A 225 -21.57 10.40 -1.55
N ARG A 226 -22.66 11.18 -1.54
CA ARG A 226 -22.74 12.44 -2.29
C ARG A 226 -21.84 13.54 -1.74
N THR A 227 -21.55 13.52 -0.44
CA THR A 227 -20.75 14.54 0.25
C THR A 227 -19.30 14.12 0.45
N LEU A 228 -18.96 12.88 0.12
CA LEU A 228 -17.62 12.34 0.32
C LEU A 228 -16.60 13.03 -0.58
N THR A 229 -15.45 13.28 0.02
CA THR A 229 -14.21 13.69 -0.65
C THR A 229 -13.21 12.55 -0.69
N HIS A 230 -13.30 11.59 0.25
CA HIS A 230 -12.42 10.43 0.34
C HIS A 230 -13.25 9.17 0.55
N LEU A 231 -13.09 8.19 -0.35
CA LEU A 231 -13.76 6.90 -0.27
C LEU A 231 -12.73 5.78 -0.41
N GLU A 232 -12.70 4.87 0.56
CA GLU A 232 -11.93 3.63 0.51
C GLU A 232 -12.85 2.44 0.70
N VAL A 233 -12.69 1.45 -0.16
CA VAL A 233 -13.47 0.21 -0.12
C VAL A 233 -12.54 -0.95 -0.39
N TYR A 234 -12.52 -1.89 0.55
CA TYR A 234 -11.69 -3.08 0.51
C TYR A 234 -12.59 -4.33 0.52
N GLY A 235 -12.38 -5.22 -0.44
CA GLY A 235 -13.01 -6.52 -0.53
C GLY A 235 -14.52 -6.54 -0.79
N ALA A 236 -15.13 -5.53 -1.42
CA ALA A 236 -16.60 -5.46 -1.56
C ALA A 236 -17.20 -6.54 -2.49
N LYS A 237 -17.35 -7.77 -2.00
CA LYS A 237 -17.81 -8.95 -2.76
C LYS A 237 -19.16 -8.74 -3.45
N LEU A 238 -20.11 -8.04 -2.83
CA LEU A 238 -21.39 -7.79 -3.51
C LEU A 238 -21.30 -6.75 -4.61
N TRP A 239 -20.41 -5.76 -4.48
CA TRP A 239 -20.16 -4.89 -5.63
C TRP A 239 -19.64 -5.73 -6.78
N LYS A 240 -18.76 -6.69 -6.48
CA LYS A 240 -18.20 -7.64 -7.43
C LYS A 240 -19.23 -8.61 -8.03
N HIS A 241 -20.20 -9.10 -7.26
CA HIS A 241 -21.09 -10.21 -7.67
C HIS A 241 -22.55 -9.83 -7.93
N ASP A 242 -23.11 -8.85 -7.21
CA ASP A 242 -24.55 -8.55 -7.22
C ASP A 242 -24.91 -7.26 -7.96
N ILE A 243 -23.93 -6.40 -8.21
CA ILE A 243 -24.14 -5.11 -8.87
C ILE A 243 -23.47 -5.16 -10.24
N SER A 244 -24.23 -4.84 -11.29
CA SER A 244 -23.62 -4.66 -12.62
C SER A 244 -22.71 -3.43 -12.63
N LEU A 245 -21.68 -3.43 -13.48
CA LEU A 245 -20.81 -2.24 -13.61
C LEU A 245 -21.61 -0.98 -13.98
N ALA A 246 -22.66 -1.13 -14.80
CA ALA A 246 -23.54 -0.02 -15.17
C ALA A 246 -24.27 0.60 -13.96
N GLN A 247 -24.76 -0.23 -13.03
CA GLN A 247 -25.39 0.24 -11.79
C GLN A 247 -24.38 0.90 -10.86
N PHE A 248 -23.17 0.33 -10.74
CA PHE A 248 -22.09 0.92 -9.97
C PHE A 248 -21.72 2.30 -10.51
N VAL A 249 -21.48 2.42 -11.81
CA VAL A 249 -21.17 3.68 -12.51
C VAL A 249 -22.30 4.71 -12.36
N ALA A 250 -23.56 4.27 -12.39
CA ALA A 250 -24.69 5.15 -12.11
C ALA A 250 -24.68 5.71 -10.68
N GLY A 251 -24.23 4.92 -9.70
CA GLY A 251 -23.96 5.38 -8.34
C GLY A 251 -22.81 6.36 -8.26
N VAL A 252 -21.67 6.01 -8.89
CA VAL A 252 -20.45 6.85 -8.99
C VAL A 252 -20.75 8.23 -9.57
N ALA A 253 -21.70 8.32 -10.51
CA ALA A 253 -22.12 9.60 -11.08
C ALA A 253 -22.69 10.60 -10.07
N SER A 254 -23.09 10.13 -8.88
CA SER A 254 -23.56 10.99 -7.79
C SER A 254 -22.43 11.50 -6.88
N TRP A 255 -21.21 10.97 -7.00
CA TRP A 255 -20.06 11.26 -6.14
C TRP A 255 -19.30 12.53 -6.59
N THR A 256 -20.04 13.60 -6.84
CA THR A 256 -19.51 14.82 -7.48
C THR A 256 -18.47 15.59 -6.67
N SER A 257 -18.36 15.33 -5.36
CA SER A 257 -17.38 15.94 -4.46
C SER A 257 -16.12 15.11 -4.25
N LEU A 258 -16.04 13.92 -4.84
CA LEU A 258 -14.98 12.95 -4.56
C LEU A 258 -13.63 13.44 -5.10
N GLU A 259 -12.62 13.42 -4.22
CA GLU A 259 -11.24 13.79 -4.52
C GLU A 259 -10.34 12.55 -4.55
N THR A 260 -10.58 11.58 -3.66
CA THR A 260 -9.80 10.34 -3.56
C THR A 260 -10.73 9.13 -3.59
N LEU A 261 -10.43 8.18 -4.49
CA LEU A 261 -11.11 6.90 -4.62
C LEU A 261 -10.11 5.76 -4.48
N VAL A 262 -10.28 4.92 -3.46
CA VAL A 262 -9.50 3.69 -3.26
C VAL A 262 -10.45 2.51 -3.35
N LEU A 263 -10.19 1.63 -4.30
CA LEU A 263 -10.93 0.39 -4.51
C LEU A 263 -9.92 -0.75 -4.46
N ASP A 264 -10.16 -1.73 -3.62
CA ASP A 264 -9.29 -2.89 -3.48
C ASP A 264 -10.16 -4.14 -3.49
N ASP A 265 -10.04 -4.96 -4.54
CA ASP A 265 -10.91 -6.13 -4.78
C ASP A 265 -12.41 -5.83 -4.54
N SER A 266 -12.89 -4.73 -5.13
CA SER A 266 -14.20 -4.12 -4.87
C SER A 266 -14.96 -3.72 -6.14
N LEU A 267 -14.37 -3.78 -7.33
CA LEU A 267 -15.05 -3.45 -8.57
C LEU A 267 -16.03 -4.55 -8.99
N PRO A 268 -17.19 -4.17 -9.58
CA PRO A 268 -18.08 -5.10 -10.25
C PRO A 268 -17.39 -5.95 -11.30
N ASN A 269 -17.44 -7.27 -11.13
CA ASN A 269 -17.06 -8.23 -12.15
C ASN A 269 -18.35 -8.76 -12.78
N ASP A 270 -18.79 -8.11 -13.87
CA ASP A 270 -20.02 -8.45 -14.56
C ASP A 270 -19.87 -9.80 -15.27
N ARG A 271 -20.05 -10.91 -14.52
CA ARG A 271 -19.95 -12.28 -15.03
C ARG A 271 -20.91 -12.53 -16.20
N ALA A 272 -21.97 -11.72 -16.34
CA ALA A 272 -22.88 -11.78 -17.48
C ALA A 272 -22.20 -11.38 -18.80
N LEU A 273 -21.05 -10.70 -18.78
CA LEU A 273 -20.20 -10.47 -19.95
C LEU A 273 -19.33 -11.67 -20.33
N ALA A 274 -19.36 -12.78 -19.58
CA ALA A 274 -18.83 -14.08 -20.01
C ALA A 274 -19.69 -14.72 -21.13
N VAL A 275 -20.16 -13.90 -22.07
CA VAL A 275 -20.75 -14.33 -23.33
C VAL A 275 -19.64 -14.93 -24.20
N ARG A 276 -20.00 -15.85 -25.10
CA ARG A 276 -19.14 -16.73 -25.91
C ARG A 276 -18.14 -16.06 -26.89
N SER A 277 -17.86 -14.75 -26.80
CA SER A 277 -16.92 -14.05 -27.68
C SER A 277 -16.23 -12.87 -26.98
N PRO A 278 -14.94 -12.62 -27.25
CA PRO A 278 -14.18 -11.56 -26.59
C PRO A 278 -14.71 -10.19 -27.03
N PRO A 279 -15.11 -9.33 -26.09
CA PRO A 279 -15.66 -8.02 -26.42
C PRO A 279 -14.53 -7.00 -26.57
N TYR A 280 -13.37 -7.35 -27.12
CA TYR A 280 -12.29 -6.38 -27.35
C TYR A 280 -12.25 -5.93 -28.83
N PRO A 281 -12.25 -4.61 -29.10
CA PRO A 281 -12.34 -3.50 -28.13
C PRO A 281 -13.72 -3.37 -27.48
N LEU A 282 -13.75 -3.05 -26.18
CA LEU A 282 -15.00 -2.88 -25.41
C LEU A 282 -15.84 -1.72 -25.97
N PRO A 283 -17.18 -1.87 -26.07
CA PRO A 283 -18.05 -0.79 -26.53
C PRO A 283 -17.90 0.43 -25.62
N THR A 284 -17.87 1.63 -26.20
CA THR A 284 -17.71 2.88 -25.44
C THR A 284 -18.96 3.17 -24.62
N PRO A 285 -18.92 3.09 -23.28
CA PRO A 285 -20.07 3.34 -22.44
C PRO A 285 -20.31 4.85 -22.28
N ARG A 286 -21.45 5.20 -21.66
CA ARG A 286 -21.71 6.59 -21.26
C ARG A 286 -20.69 7.00 -20.18
N MET A 287 -19.88 8.00 -20.49
CA MET A 287 -18.88 8.50 -19.54
C MET A 287 -19.52 9.31 -18.41
N VAL A 288 -18.96 9.14 -17.22
CA VAL A 288 -19.28 9.86 -15.98
C VAL A 288 -18.12 10.78 -15.63
N ALA A 289 -18.40 12.06 -15.38
CA ALA A 289 -17.37 13.01 -14.98
C ALA A 289 -17.26 13.10 -13.46
N LEU A 290 -16.03 12.99 -12.94
CA LEU A 290 -15.69 13.21 -11.54
C LEU A 290 -14.76 14.43 -11.46
N PRO A 291 -15.31 15.66 -11.47
CA PRO A 291 -14.55 16.87 -11.76
C PRO A 291 -13.54 17.27 -10.68
N ARG A 292 -13.65 16.73 -9.46
CA ARG A 292 -12.75 17.01 -8.34
C ARG A 292 -11.77 15.87 -8.05
N LEU A 293 -11.82 14.81 -8.82
CA LEU A 293 -11.04 13.61 -8.57
C LEU A 293 -9.56 13.88 -8.80
N ARG A 294 -8.79 13.75 -7.73
CA ARG A 294 -7.33 13.94 -7.71
C ARG A 294 -6.60 12.63 -7.63
N GLN A 295 -7.20 11.59 -7.07
CA GLN A 295 -6.54 10.32 -6.84
C GLN A 295 -7.50 9.15 -7.07
N ILE A 296 -7.04 8.16 -7.84
CA ILE A 296 -7.65 6.85 -7.98
C ILE A 296 -6.62 5.79 -7.62
N ARG A 297 -7.02 4.84 -6.78
CA ARG A 297 -6.26 3.64 -6.49
C ARG A 297 -7.16 2.44 -6.71
N ILE A 298 -6.69 1.51 -7.53
CA ILE A 298 -7.38 0.25 -7.79
C ILE A 298 -6.37 -0.87 -7.54
N ARG A 299 -6.72 -1.84 -6.69
CA ARG A 299 -5.84 -2.91 -6.22
C ARG A 299 -6.51 -4.25 -6.29
N ARG A 300 -5.70 -5.30 -6.50
CA ARG A 300 -6.15 -6.70 -6.50
C ARG A 300 -7.38 -6.91 -7.40
N GLU A 301 -7.44 -6.15 -8.49
CA GLU A 301 -8.48 -6.27 -9.52
C GLU A 301 -7.91 -6.91 -10.77
N THR A 302 -8.77 -7.42 -11.64
CA THR A 302 -8.30 -7.86 -12.96
C THR A 302 -8.22 -6.67 -13.93
N ALA A 303 -7.18 -6.61 -14.75
CA ALA A 303 -6.96 -5.54 -15.72
C ALA A 303 -8.16 -5.30 -16.66
N PRO A 304 -8.91 -6.32 -17.13
CA PRO A 304 -10.15 -6.12 -17.87
C PRO A 304 -11.23 -5.36 -17.09
N VAL A 305 -11.42 -5.66 -15.81
CA VAL A 305 -12.41 -4.98 -14.95
C VAL A 305 -12.01 -3.53 -14.73
N VAL A 306 -10.71 -3.28 -14.49
CA VAL A 306 -10.17 -1.92 -14.38
C VAL A 306 -10.38 -1.14 -15.69
N ASP A 307 -10.05 -1.72 -16.84
CA ASP A 307 -10.25 -1.08 -18.15
C ASP A 307 -11.72 -0.72 -18.40
N GLN A 308 -12.63 -1.67 -18.14
CA GLN A 308 -14.06 -1.45 -18.29
C GLN A 308 -14.57 -0.31 -17.40
N PHE A 309 -14.08 -0.23 -16.15
CA PHE A 309 -14.41 0.84 -15.23
C PHE A 309 -13.86 2.20 -15.72
N LEU A 310 -12.59 2.25 -16.13
CA LEU A 310 -11.97 3.50 -16.61
C LEU A 310 -12.65 4.05 -17.87
N ARG A 311 -13.12 3.19 -18.78
CA ARG A 311 -13.92 3.59 -19.96
C ARG A 311 -15.21 4.32 -19.59
N CYS A 312 -15.75 4.04 -18.40
CA CYS A 312 -16.93 4.70 -17.88
C CYS A 312 -16.63 6.05 -17.21
N LEU A 313 -15.37 6.43 -17.04
CA LEU A 313 -14.97 7.65 -16.34
C LEU A 313 -14.34 8.67 -17.28
N ARG A 314 -14.64 9.95 -17.02
CA ARG A 314 -13.90 11.08 -17.58
C ARG A 314 -12.93 11.59 -16.52
N LEU A 315 -11.69 11.13 -16.63
CA LEU A 315 -10.61 11.45 -15.70
C LEU A 315 -10.08 12.89 -15.90
N PRO A 316 -9.87 13.66 -14.81
CA PRO A 316 -9.14 14.92 -14.87
C PRO A 316 -7.70 14.75 -15.38
N PRO A 317 -7.11 15.76 -16.05
CA PRO A 317 -5.76 15.65 -16.61
C PRO A 317 -4.65 15.59 -15.54
N ASP A 318 -4.93 15.99 -14.31
CA ASP A 318 -4.01 16.02 -13.18
C ASP A 318 -4.27 14.91 -12.16
N VAL A 319 -5.09 13.91 -12.52
CA VAL A 319 -5.39 12.78 -11.62
C VAL A 319 -4.16 11.90 -11.40
N SER A 320 -3.95 11.53 -10.14
CA SER A 320 -2.97 10.53 -9.70
C SER A 320 -3.60 9.15 -9.75
N LEU A 321 -2.95 8.21 -10.41
CA LEU A 321 -3.46 6.86 -10.65
C LEU A 321 -2.52 5.83 -10.01
N PHE A 322 -3.10 4.86 -9.34
CA PHE A 322 -2.39 3.68 -8.86
C PHE A 322 -3.20 2.47 -9.28
N PHE A 323 -2.63 1.61 -10.12
CA PHE A 323 -3.25 0.37 -10.55
C PHE A 323 -2.35 -0.78 -10.14
N SER A 324 -2.87 -1.68 -9.32
CA SER A 324 -2.29 -2.99 -9.04
C SER A 324 -3.31 -4.01 -9.47
N CYS A 325 -3.08 -4.61 -10.64
CA CYS A 325 -4.05 -5.50 -11.26
C CYS A 325 -3.41 -6.78 -11.80
N GLU A 326 -4.17 -7.86 -11.68
CA GLU A 326 -3.89 -9.14 -12.32
C GLU A 326 -4.30 -9.05 -13.78
N LEU A 327 -3.47 -9.52 -14.71
CA LEU A 327 -3.84 -9.47 -16.14
C LEU A 327 -5.06 -10.32 -16.46
N TYR A 328 -5.29 -11.36 -15.68
CA TYR A 328 -6.31 -12.37 -15.87
C TYR A 328 -6.98 -12.69 -14.55
N ASP A 329 -8.24 -13.12 -14.61
CA ASP A 329 -8.89 -13.76 -13.46
C ASP A 329 -8.22 -15.11 -13.20
N THR A 330 -7.97 -15.41 -11.92
CA THR A 330 -7.42 -16.70 -11.44
C THR A 330 -8.46 -17.81 -11.50
N VAL A 331 -9.75 -17.47 -11.57
CA VAL A 331 -10.81 -18.48 -11.62
C VAL A 331 -10.82 -19.14 -12.99
N ASP A 332 -10.43 -20.41 -13.04
CA ASP A 332 -10.52 -21.23 -14.25
C ASP A 332 -11.94 -21.15 -14.82
N PRO A 333 -12.09 -20.74 -16.09
CA PRO A 333 -13.40 -20.70 -16.73
C PRO A 333 -13.97 -22.13 -16.81
N GLU A 334 -15.28 -22.25 -16.60
CA GLU A 334 -15.98 -23.50 -16.88
C GLU A 334 -15.69 -23.96 -18.32
N PRO A 335 -15.48 -25.26 -18.59
CA PRO A 335 -15.11 -25.76 -19.91
C PRO A 335 -16.04 -25.24 -21.01
N GLY A 336 -15.47 -24.49 -21.98
CA GLY A 336 -16.22 -23.91 -23.10
C GLY A 336 -16.72 -22.47 -22.89
N GLN A 337 -16.41 -21.84 -21.76
CA GLN A 337 -16.44 -20.38 -21.62
C GLN A 337 -15.11 -19.79 -22.10
N TRP A 338 -15.18 -18.59 -22.67
CA TRP A 338 -13.98 -17.81 -22.97
C TRP A 338 -13.26 -17.52 -21.67
N GLY A 339 -11.99 -17.90 -21.62
CA GLY A 339 -11.13 -17.58 -20.49
C GLY A 339 -10.53 -16.19 -20.67
N PRO A 340 -10.18 -15.50 -19.57
CA PRO A 340 -9.35 -14.30 -19.63
C PRO A 340 -8.07 -14.51 -20.47
N ARG A 341 -7.55 -15.74 -20.49
CA ARG A 341 -6.34 -16.18 -21.22
C ARG A 341 -6.46 -16.18 -22.75
N ASP A 342 -7.67 -16.08 -23.29
CA ASP A 342 -7.87 -16.09 -24.75
C ASP A 342 -7.61 -14.70 -25.38
N ILE A 343 -7.37 -13.67 -24.56
CA ILE A 343 -7.09 -12.30 -25.00
C ILE A 343 -5.59 -12.02 -24.78
N ASP A 344 -4.90 -11.55 -25.83
CA ASP A 344 -3.52 -11.08 -25.71
C ASP A 344 -3.43 -9.95 -24.66
N PRO A 345 -2.63 -10.09 -23.59
CA PRO A 345 -2.49 -9.06 -22.56
C PRO A 345 -2.02 -7.72 -23.09
N THR A 346 -1.27 -7.72 -24.19
CA THR A 346 -0.88 -6.47 -24.85
C THR A 346 -2.10 -5.67 -25.25
N THR A 347 -3.17 -6.35 -25.69
CA THR A 347 -4.44 -5.73 -26.07
C THR A 347 -5.16 -5.18 -24.85
N ILE A 348 -5.20 -5.92 -23.73
CA ILE A 348 -5.83 -5.46 -22.48
C ILE A 348 -5.12 -4.24 -21.93
N VAL A 349 -3.79 -4.30 -21.80
CA VAL A 349 -3.02 -3.19 -21.24
C VAL A 349 -3.04 -1.99 -22.17
N ARG A 350 -2.97 -2.18 -23.50
CA ARG A 350 -3.16 -1.08 -24.46
C ARG A 350 -4.51 -0.40 -24.27
N SER A 351 -5.56 -1.20 -24.18
CA SER A 351 -6.93 -0.75 -23.94
C SER A 351 -7.03 0.06 -22.64
N LEU A 352 -6.46 -0.45 -21.55
CA LEU A 352 -6.39 0.22 -20.25
C LEU A 352 -5.68 1.58 -20.36
N LEU A 353 -4.49 1.61 -20.98
CA LEU A 353 -3.69 2.83 -21.10
C LEU A 353 -4.31 3.87 -22.03
N GLU A 354 -5.09 3.46 -23.05
CA GLU A 354 -5.85 4.37 -23.91
C GLU A 354 -6.90 5.19 -23.11
N ASN A 355 -7.38 4.65 -21.99
CA ASN A 355 -8.33 5.34 -21.10
C ASN A 355 -7.65 6.24 -20.05
N VAL A 356 -6.32 6.19 -19.95
CA VAL A 356 -5.56 7.05 -19.05
C VAL A 356 -5.24 8.39 -19.75
N PRO A 357 -5.45 9.55 -19.09
CA PRO A 357 -5.06 10.82 -19.68
C PRO A 357 -3.57 10.87 -20.03
N ARG A 358 -3.21 11.59 -21.10
CA ARG A 358 -1.82 11.69 -21.54
C ARG A 358 -0.90 12.39 -20.53
N ALA A 359 -1.45 13.29 -19.71
CA ALA A 359 -0.65 14.06 -18.76
C ALA A 359 -0.06 13.19 -17.63
N PRO A 360 -0.82 12.31 -16.94
CA PRO A 360 -0.27 11.32 -16.02
C PRO A 360 0.67 10.32 -16.70
N LEU A 361 0.35 9.86 -17.92
CA LEU A 361 1.24 8.97 -18.69
C LEU A 361 2.58 9.61 -19.04
N ALA A 362 2.64 10.93 -19.23
CA ALA A 362 3.88 11.64 -19.49
C ALA A 362 4.68 11.91 -18.20
N GLN A 363 4.08 11.75 -17.03
CA GLN A 363 4.63 12.11 -15.71
C GLN A 363 4.78 10.90 -14.78
N ILE A 364 4.91 9.70 -15.36
CA ILE A 364 5.21 8.47 -14.62
C ILE A 364 6.56 8.67 -13.92
N LYS A 365 6.53 8.77 -12.58
CA LYS A 365 7.73 8.88 -11.74
C LYS A 365 8.14 7.54 -11.15
N ASN A 366 7.16 6.72 -10.78
CA ASN A 366 7.36 5.47 -10.08
C ASN A 366 6.75 4.34 -10.90
N VAL A 367 7.50 3.27 -11.12
CA VAL A 367 7.02 2.08 -11.84
C VAL A 367 7.31 0.86 -10.99
N HIS A 368 6.28 0.05 -10.71
CA HIS A 368 6.45 -1.22 -10.02
C HIS A 368 6.07 -2.37 -10.96
N LEU A 369 7.06 -3.04 -11.54
CA LEU A 369 6.83 -4.20 -12.41
C LEU A 369 6.92 -5.47 -11.59
N GLN A 370 5.85 -6.26 -11.53
CA GLN A 370 5.80 -7.50 -10.77
C GLN A 370 5.48 -8.70 -11.66
N LEU A 371 6.50 -9.38 -12.15
CA LEU A 371 6.38 -10.66 -12.85
C LEU A 371 6.48 -11.78 -11.80
N ARG A 372 5.32 -12.26 -11.33
CA ARG A 372 5.22 -13.40 -10.39
C ARG A 372 4.31 -14.48 -10.97
N GLU A 373 4.68 -15.72 -10.69
CA GLU A 373 3.91 -16.94 -10.94
C GLU A 373 2.96 -17.16 -9.77
N THR A 374 3.42 -16.98 -8.53
CA THR A 374 2.60 -17.29 -7.34
C THR A 374 1.97 -16.07 -6.70
N LEU A 375 0.64 -16.09 -6.55
CA LEU A 375 -0.10 -15.22 -5.63
C LEU A 375 0.02 -15.79 -4.22
N GLU A 376 1.21 -15.75 -3.64
CA GLU A 376 1.27 -15.76 -2.18
C GLU A 376 0.66 -14.44 -1.72
N PHE A 377 -0.52 -14.50 -1.09
CA PHE A 377 -1.11 -13.43 -0.29
C PHE A 377 -0.19 -13.14 0.90
N THR A 378 1.02 -12.67 0.62
CA THR A 378 1.72 -11.77 1.52
C THR A 378 0.78 -10.59 1.68
N ASP A 379 0.55 -10.18 2.93
CA ASP A 379 -0.39 -9.12 3.27
C ASP A 379 0.16 -7.80 2.67
N LEU A 380 -0.12 -7.57 1.38
CA LEU A 380 0.27 -6.38 0.59
C LEU A 380 -0.43 -5.11 1.12
N ARG A 381 -1.04 -5.16 2.31
CA ARG A 381 -1.48 -3.99 3.08
C ARG A 381 -0.30 -3.07 3.44
N ASP A 382 0.93 -3.61 3.44
CA ASP A 382 2.17 -2.87 3.63
C ASP A 382 2.69 -2.28 2.31
N ASP A 383 1.99 -1.27 1.81
CA ASP A 383 2.58 -0.44 0.76
C ASP A 383 3.83 0.28 1.28
N PRO A 384 4.86 0.50 0.44
CA PRO A 384 5.96 1.35 0.82
C PRO A 384 5.44 2.76 1.10
N VAL A 385 5.45 3.15 2.37
CA VAL A 385 5.09 4.48 2.85
C VAL A 385 5.97 5.50 2.12
N GLY A 386 5.41 6.19 1.12
CA GLY A 386 6.12 7.24 0.37
C GLY A 386 6.00 7.19 -1.15
N ILE A 387 5.51 6.11 -1.76
CA ILE A 387 5.35 6.00 -3.23
C ILE A 387 4.19 6.86 -3.78
N TRP A 388 3.49 7.57 -2.89
CA TRP A 388 2.18 8.19 -3.11
C TRP A 388 2.19 9.46 -3.95
N ASP A 389 3.35 10.06 -4.20
CA ASP A 389 3.49 11.29 -4.99
C ASP A 389 3.63 11.04 -6.50
N ALA A 390 3.54 9.77 -6.95
CA ALA A 390 3.55 9.43 -8.37
C ALA A 390 2.17 9.56 -9.01
N GLN A 391 2.13 10.20 -10.18
CA GLN A 391 0.89 10.38 -10.95
C GLN A 391 0.37 9.09 -11.61
N LEU A 392 1.23 8.10 -11.83
CA LEU A 392 0.83 6.77 -12.28
C LEU A 392 1.79 5.75 -11.68
N CYS A 393 1.25 4.76 -10.99
CA CYS A 393 1.92 3.52 -10.62
C CYS A 393 1.12 2.37 -11.23
N LEU A 394 1.81 1.45 -11.90
CA LEU A 394 1.20 0.31 -12.58
C LEU A 394 1.94 -0.95 -12.17
N GLU A 395 1.25 -1.83 -11.45
CA GLU A 395 1.68 -3.18 -11.09
C GLU A 395 0.80 -4.18 -11.86
N LEU A 396 1.44 -4.97 -12.72
CA LEU A 396 0.79 -5.98 -13.55
C LEU A 396 1.27 -7.36 -13.13
N CYS A 397 0.37 -8.20 -12.62
CA CYS A 397 0.68 -9.56 -12.18
C CYS A 397 0.17 -10.62 -13.19
N GLU A 398 0.95 -11.69 -13.41
CA GLU A 398 0.49 -12.92 -14.08
C GLU A 398 -0.03 -13.91 -13.01
N SER A 399 -0.99 -14.76 -13.36
CA SER A 399 -1.66 -15.69 -12.43
C SER A 399 -1.17 -17.15 -12.57
N ASP A 400 -1.21 -17.89 -11.46
CA ASP A 400 -0.44 -19.09 -11.07
C ASP A 400 -0.68 -20.39 -11.86
N ASP A 401 -1.79 -20.54 -12.57
CA ASP A 401 -2.13 -21.85 -13.17
C ASP A 401 -1.34 -22.23 -14.45
N CYS A 402 -0.18 -21.64 -14.69
CA CYS A 402 0.73 -22.01 -15.78
C CYS A 402 2.09 -22.51 -15.25
N ARG A 403 2.11 -23.59 -14.47
CA ARG A 403 3.34 -24.29 -14.02
C ARG A 403 4.23 -24.89 -15.14
N GLN A 404 4.07 -24.46 -16.39
CA GLN A 404 4.98 -24.87 -17.46
C GLN A 404 6.25 -24.03 -17.34
N GLU A 405 7.42 -24.68 -17.40
CA GLU A 405 8.76 -24.09 -17.34
C GLU A 405 8.93 -22.93 -18.34
N ARG A 406 8.52 -21.71 -17.95
CA ARG A 406 8.63 -20.53 -18.79
C ARG A 406 9.95 -19.83 -18.48
N THR A 407 10.98 -20.21 -19.23
CA THR A 407 12.31 -19.57 -19.19
C THR A 407 12.35 -18.23 -19.94
N SER A 408 11.28 -17.84 -20.64
CA SER A 408 11.19 -16.59 -21.39
C SER A 408 10.17 -15.63 -20.80
N LEU A 409 10.38 -14.33 -21.02
CA LEU A 409 9.34 -13.33 -20.82
C LEU A 409 8.07 -13.72 -21.57
N PRO A 410 6.89 -13.38 -21.02
CA PRO A 410 5.68 -13.40 -21.82
C PRO A 410 5.82 -12.45 -23.03
N ASP A 411 5.40 -12.91 -24.21
CA ASP A 411 5.52 -12.14 -25.47
C ASP A 411 4.84 -10.77 -25.42
N TRP A 412 3.88 -10.59 -24.51
CA TRP A 412 3.14 -9.35 -24.31
C TRP A 412 3.91 -8.27 -23.52
N PHE A 413 4.91 -8.65 -22.73
CA PHE A 413 5.53 -7.76 -21.75
C PHE A 413 6.27 -6.58 -22.40
N LEU A 414 7.12 -6.85 -23.38
CA LEU A 414 7.89 -5.80 -24.06
C LEU A 414 6.98 -4.85 -24.87
N PRO A 415 6.00 -5.35 -25.65
CA PRO A 415 4.98 -4.49 -26.28
C PRO A 415 4.18 -3.59 -25.31
N VAL A 416 4.01 -4.00 -24.06
CA VAL A 416 3.37 -3.19 -23.02
C VAL A 416 4.31 -2.07 -22.55
N LEU A 417 5.57 -2.40 -22.25
CA LEU A 417 6.55 -1.39 -21.84
C LEU A 417 6.80 -0.35 -22.93
N ASP A 418 6.79 -0.76 -24.20
CA ASP A 418 6.96 0.14 -25.35
C ASP A 418 5.82 1.18 -25.47
N GLN A 419 4.69 0.97 -24.79
CA GLN A 419 3.57 1.92 -24.73
C GLN A 419 3.67 2.93 -23.58
N LEU A 420 4.53 2.67 -22.59
CA LEU A 420 4.72 3.54 -21.43
C LEU A 420 5.82 4.57 -21.72
N SER A 421 5.57 5.84 -21.38
CA SER A 421 6.61 6.88 -21.42
C SER A 421 7.49 6.80 -20.18
N LEU A 422 8.44 5.86 -20.19
CA LEU A 422 9.32 5.59 -19.05
C LEU A 422 10.47 6.61 -18.89
N THR A 423 10.54 7.64 -19.72
CA THR A 423 11.65 8.62 -19.75
C THR A 423 11.79 9.45 -18.48
N ASN A 424 10.70 9.65 -17.75
CA ASN A 424 10.63 10.46 -16.53
C ASN A 424 10.62 9.63 -15.25
N VAL A 425 10.77 8.30 -15.35
CA VAL A 425 10.77 7.40 -14.19
C VAL A 425 12.01 7.68 -13.36
N THR A 426 11.81 8.08 -12.11
CA THR A 426 12.85 8.34 -11.10
C THR A 426 13.03 7.15 -10.17
N GLU A 427 11.99 6.33 -10.01
CA GLU A 427 11.98 5.17 -9.14
C GLU A 427 11.39 3.96 -9.88
N ALA A 428 12.10 2.84 -9.87
CA ALA A 428 11.61 1.60 -10.45
C ALA A 428 11.81 0.46 -9.46
N GLN A 429 10.72 -0.26 -9.17
CA GLN A 429 10.76 -1.53 -8.48
C GLN A 429 10.45 -2.63 -9.48
N ILE A 430 11.32 -3.62 -9.58
CA ILE A 430 11.20 -4.71 -10.53
C ILE A 430 11.32 -6.02 -9.76
N SER A 431 10.17 -6.66 -9.59
CA SER A 431 9.96 -7.92 -8.92
C SER A 431 9.81 -9.00 -9.99
N VAL A 432 10.75 -9.95 -10.06
CA VAL A 432 10.75 -11.01 -11.09
C VAL A 432 10.97 -12.37 -10.46
N ASP A 433 10.18 -13.34 -10.87
CA ASP A 433 10.26 -14.75 -10.48
C ASP A 433 11.12 -15.60 -11.43
N ARG A 434 11.40 -15.08 -12.63
CA ARG A 434 12.10 -15.79 -13.72
C ARG A 434 13.34 -15.06 -14.20
N VAL A 435 14.23 -15.79 -14.86
CA VAL A 435 15.46 -15.24 -15.44
C VAL A 435 15.13 -14.42 -16.68
N LEU A 436 15.42 -13.12 -16.64
CA LEU A 436 15.34 -12.26 -17.82
C LEU A 436 16.67 -12.26 -18.57
N SER A 437 16.64 -12.19 -19.91
CA SER A 437 17.89 -12.06 -20.68
C SER A 437 18.52 -10.67 -20.53
N ARG A 438 19.80 -10.52 -20.89
CA ARG A 438 20.47 -9.23 -20.94
C ARG A 438 19.72 -8.25 -21.85
N GLU A 439 19.33 -8.68 -23.04
CA GLU A 439 18.59 -7.88 -24.03
C GLU A 439 17.24 -7.42 -23.49
N THR A 440 16.61 -8.26 -22.68
CA THR A 440 15.36 -7.92 -22.00
C THR A 440 15.58 -6.76 -21.04
N TRP A 441 16.56 -6.86 -20.15
CA TRP A 441 16.90 -5.78 -19.23
C TRP A 441 17.30 -4.49 -19.97
N LEU A 442 18.00 -4.60 -21.10
CA LEU A 442 18.32 -3.46 -21.96
C LEU A 442 17.06 -2.75 -22.45
N ARG A 443 16.03 -3.50 -22.84
CA ARG A 443 14.74 -2.93 -23.28
C ARG A 443 13.92 -2.36 -22.13
N VAL A 444 13.93 -3.00 -20.96
CA VAL A 444 13.19 -2.54 -19.78
C VAL A 444 13.79 -1.25 -19.22
N LEU A 445 15.10 -1.22 -18.97
CA LEU A 445 15.76 -0.11 -18.28
C LEU A 445 16.23 0.99 -19.25
N GLY A 446 16.47 0.67 -20.52
CA GLY A 446 16.98 1.62 -21.53
C GLY A 446 16.18 2.92 -21.66
N PRO A 447 14.84 2.89 -21.65
CA PRO A 447 14.01 4.10 -21.65
C PRO A 447 14.10 4.96 -20.37
N MET A 448 14.50 4.40 -19.22
CA MET A 448 14.44 5.03 -17.89
C MET A 448 15.64 5.93 -17.58
N ARG A 449 15.91 6.93 -18.44
CA ARG A 449 17.11 7.78 -18.30
C ARG A 449 17.12 8.67 -17.04
N ALA A 450 15.95 8.93 -16.46
CA ALA A 450 15.79 9.70 -15.24
C ALA A 450 15.92 8.88 -13.95
N LEU A 451 16.12 7.56 -14.04
CA LEU A 451 16.07 6.64 -12.90
C LEU A 451 17.12 6.99 -11.86
N GLU A 452 16.69 7.31 -10.64
CA GLU A 452 17.52 7.63 -9.48
C GLU A 452 17.61 6.46 -8.51
N THR A 453 16.55 5.66 -8.45
CA THR A 453 16.39 4.57 -7.48
C THR A 453 15.88 3.32 -8.21
N LEU A 454 16.58 2.20 -8.05
CA LEU A 454 16.21 0.91 -8.64
C LEU A 454 16.16 -0.15 -7.55
N TYR A 455 15.00 -0.77 -7.39
CA TYR A 455 14.77 -1.91 -6.51
C TYR A 455 14.62 -3.16 -7.37
N ILE A 456 15.43 -4.18 -7.11
CA ILE A 456 15.33 -5.47 -7.82
C ILE A 456 15.06 -6.57 -6.80
N GLU A 457 13.92 -7.22 -6.95
CA GLU A 457 13.47 -8.28 -6.06
C GLU A 457 13.30 -9.59 -6.85
N GLY A 458 14.03 -10.63 -6.45
CA GLY A 458 13.74 -11.98 -6.90
C GLY A 458 12.57 -12.56 -6.09
N CYS A 459 11.49 -12.94 -6.75
CA CYS A 459 10.28 -13.42 -6.10
C CYS A 459 10.26 -14.95 -6.10
N ASN A 460 10.43 -15.57 -4.93
CA ASN A 460 10.25 -17.00 -4.69
C ASN A 460 10.83 -17.90 -5.80
N PRO A 461 12.12 -17.73 -6.17
CA PRO A 461 12.70 -18.49 -7.27
C PRO A 461 12.64 -19.99 -6.94
N ALA A 462 12.34 -20.83 -7.93
CA ALA A 462 12.29 -22.28 -7.70
C ALA A 462 13.64 -22.81 -7.18
N SER A 463 14.73 -22.10 -7.49
CA SER A 463 16.06 -22.35 -6.93
C SER A 463 16.88 -21.08 -6.69
N THR A 464 17.88 -21.16 -5.79
CA THR A 464 18.86 -20.08 -5.59
C THR A 464 19.68 -19.76 -6.84
N ASP A 465 19.82 -20.70 -7.78
CA ASP A 465 20.59 -20.53 -9.01
C ASP A 465 19.86 -19.65 -10.04
N GLU A 466 18.53 -19.73 -10.12
CA GLU A 466 17.73 -18.87 -11.01
C GLU A 466 17.81 -17.40 -10.60
N LEU A 467 17.71 -17.11 -9.30
CA LEU A 467 17.85 -15.74 -8.81
C LEU A 467 19.25 -15.19 -9.11
N GLN A 468 20.29 -16.01 -8.97
CA GLN A 468 21.64 -15.62 -9.37
C GLN A 468 21.74 -15.31 -10.86
N LEU A 469 21.15 -16.13 -11.73
CA LEU A 469 21.10 -15.90 -13.18
C LEU A 469 20.36 -14.61 -13.53
N MET A 470 19.27 -14.31 -12.85
CA MET A 470 18.55 -13.04 -12.99
C MET A 470 19.43 -11.85 -12.58
N LEU A 471 20.11 -11.94 -11.44
CA LEU A 471 21.02 -10.89 -11.00
C LEU A 471 22.23 -10.75 -11.93
N TYR A 472 22.73 -11.85 -12.50
CA TYR A 472 23.78 -11.81 -13.50
C TYR A 472 23.33 -11.05 -14.75
N SER A 473 22.15 -11.32 -15.26
CA SER A 473 21.68 -10.69 -16.50
C SER A 473 21.40 -9.20 -16.34
N VAL A 474 20.89 -8.75 -15.18
CA VAL A 474 20.70 -7.31 -14.92
C VAL A 474 22.04 -6.60 -14.73
N LEU A 475 23.00 -7.22 -14.04
CA LEU A 475 24.34 -6.66 -13.88
C LEU A 475 25.10 -6.60 -15.21
N ASP A 476 24.93 -7.62 -16.07
CA ASP A 476 25.51 -7.63 -17.42
C ASP A 476 24.87 -6.58 -18.35
N ALA A 477 23.60 -6.23 -18.11
CA ALA A 477 22.95 -5.14 -18.84
C ALA A 477 23.49 -3.76 -18.40
N LEU A 478 24.00 -3.65 -17.17
CA LEU A 478 24.62 -2.46 -16.59
C LEU A 478 26.12 -2.34 -16.90
N THR A 479 26.80 -3.43 -17.30
CA THR A 479 28.21 -3.42 -17.73
C THR A 479 28.33 -3.26 -19.25
N SER A 480 29.43 -2.63 -19.68
CA SER A 480 29.87 -2.68 -21.07
C SER A 480 30.76 -3.89 -21.32
N ASP A 481 30.48 -4.65 -22.39
CA ASP A 481 31.30 -5.77 -22.86
C ASP A 481 32.72 -5.35 -23.34
N SER A 482 33.13 -4.11 -23.07
CA SER A 482 34.38 -3.53 -23.56
C SER A 482 35.65 -4.17 -22.97
N ASP A 483 35.52 -5.09 -22.02
CA ASP A 483 36.64 -5.63 -21.25
C ASP A 483 36.93 -7.12 -21.48
N SER A 484 36.41 -7.73 -22.56
CA SER A 484 36.98 -8.99 -23.05
C SER A 484 38.31 -8.75 -23.76
N GLY A 485 39.22 -8.04 -23.09
CA GLY A 485 40.60 -7.81 -23.45
C GLY A 485 41.33 -9.14 -23.56
N SER A 486 41.17 -9.74 -24.73
CA SER A 486 42.17 -10.59 -25.36
C SER A 486 43.44 -9.75 -25.54
N GLU A 487 44.27 -9.67 -24.48
CA GLU A 487 45.73 -9.64 -24.66
C GLU A 487 46.16 -10.99 -25.25
N VAL A 488 45.82 -11.22 -26.52
CA VAL A 488 46.39 -12.31 -27.32
C VAL A 488 47.11 -11.66 -28.47
N ASP A 489 48.42 -11.86 -28.47
CA ASP A 489 49.40 -11.34 -29.41
C ASP A 489 48.93 -11.34 -30.86
N ALA A 490 49.10 -10.18 -31.49
CA ALA A 490 48.90 -9.98 -32.91
C ALA A 490 49.89 -10.82 -33.73
N SER A 491 49.43 -11.94 -34.28
CA SER A 491 49.92 -12.40 -35.58
C SER A 491 48.92 -13.33 -36.25
N VAL A 492 48.36 -12.87 -37.37
CA VAL A 492 48.17 -13.59 -38.65
C VAL A 492 46.97 -12.97 -39.35
N GLY A 493 47.26 -12.31 -40.48
CA GLY A 493 46.28 -11.64 -41.33
C GLY A 493 45.29 -12.61 -41.95
N GLY A 494 44.00 -12.33 -41.76
CA GLY A 494 42.91 -12.91 -42.50
C GLY A 494 41.86 -11.83 -42.72
N GLU A 495 41.76 -11.34 -43.95
CA GLU A 495 40.67 -10.46 -44.39
C GLU A 495 39.35 -11.23 -44.31
N CYS A 496 38.52 -10.94 -43.31
CA CYS A 496 37.11 -11.35 -43.29
C CYS A 496 36.23 -10.10 -43.37
N LYS A 497 35.57 -9.97 -44.52
CA LYS A 497 34.62 -8.91 -44.87
C LYS A 497 33.26 -9.13 -44.19
N ASP A 498 32.67 -8.01 -43.79
CA ASP A 498 31.24 -7.72 -43.73
C ASP A 498 30.32 -8.77 -43.08
N GLY A 499 30.09 -8.60 -41.79
CA GLY A 499 28.97 -9.23 -41.09
C GLY A 499 28.62 -8.47 -39.83
N LEU A 500 27.70 -7.50 -39.94
CA LEU A 500 26.93 -6.85 -38.87
C LEU A 500 27.70 -6.67 -37.55
N SER A 501 28.36 -5.52 -37.38
CA SER A 501 28.86 -5.09 -36.08
C SER A 501 27.67 -4.98 -35.11
N SER A 502 27.44 -6.04 -34.32
CA SER A 502 26.56 -6.01 -33.18
C SER A 502 27.09 -4.96 -32.22
N GLU A 503 26.57 -3.72 -32.35
CA GLU A 503 26.86 -2.65 -31.41
C GLU A 503 26.53 -3.18 -30.01
N SER A 504 27.54 -3.37 -29.18
CA SER A 504 27.38 -3.78 -27.78
C SER A 504 26.58 -2.70 -27.05
N ARG A 505 25.26 -2.84 -27.06
CA ARG A 505 24.36 -1.93 -26.36
C ARG A 505 24.45 -2.19 -24.86
N THR A 506 24.54 -1.12 -24.10
CA THR A 506 24.64 -1.11 -22.63
C THR A 506 23.58 -0.17 -22.10
N VAL A 507 22.97 -0.48 -20.94
CA VAL A 507 22.08 0.48 -20.31
C VAL A 507 22.91 1.46 -19.51
N PHE A 508 22.99 2.69 -20.00
CA PHE A 508 23.55 3.79 -19.23
C PHE A 508 22.43 4.50 -18.45
N LEU A 509 22.42 4.32 -17.12
CA LEU A 509 21.54 5.02 -16.18
C LEU A 509 22.32 6.14 -15.48
N PRO A 510 22.39 7.36 -16.05
CA PRO A 510 23.25 8.44 -15.56
C PRO A 510 22.85 9.02 -14.19
N ARG A 511 21.60 8.77 -13.76
CA ARG A 511 21.07 9.35 -12.51
C ARG A 511 20.94 8.34 -11.38
N LEU A 512 21.16 7.04 -11.65
CA LEU A 512 20.96 6.00 -10.66
C LEU A 512 21.94 6.19 -9.49
N ARG A 513 21.40 6.51 -8.32
CA ARG A 513 22.10 6.83 -7.08
C ARG A 513 21.84 5.79 -6.00
N HIS A 514 20.69 5.14 -6.02
CA HIS A 514 20.30 4.11 -5.07
C HIS A 514 19.97 2.82 -5.80
N LEU A 515 20.58 1.71 -5.36
CA LEU A 515 20.28 0.37 -5.85
C LEU A 515 19.96 -0.50 -4.64
N GLU A 516 18.76 -1.08 -4.60
CA GLU A 516 18.39 -2.08 -3.61
C GLU A 516 18.35 -3.46 -4.25
N LEU A 517 19.01 -4.42 -3.60
CA LEU A 517 19.05 -5.83 -3.99
C LEU A 517 18.62 -6.71 -2.81
N ARG A 518 17.88 -7.78 -3.06
CA ARG A 518 17.67 -8.82 -2.03
C ARG A 518 18.89 -9.73 -1.86
N ALA A 519 19.25 -9.98 -0.61
CA ALA A 519 20.51 -10.56 -0.18
C ALA A 519 20.58 -12.09 -0.30
N ASP A 520 19.45 -12.78 -0.24
CA ASP A 520 19.31 -14.25 -0.15
C ASP A 520 19.87 -15.02 -1.35
N SER A 521 20.35 -14.30 -2.36
CA SER A 521 20.82 -14.81 -3.64
C SER A 521 22.24 -14.37 -4.00
N LEU A 522 22.89 -13.55 -3.18
CA LEU A 522 24.18 -12.95 -3.52
C LEU A 522 25.34 -13.90 -3.18
N ASN A 523 25.78 -14.68 -4.16
CA ASN A 523 26.98 -15.51 -4.06
C ASN A 523 28.25 -14.70 -4.40
N PRO A 524 29.47 -15.25 -4.15
CA PRO A 524 30.71 -14.53 -4.42
C PRO A 524 30.89 -14.04 -5.86
N ALA A 525 30.35 -14.74 -6.85
CA ALA A 525 30.47 -14.40 -8.26
C ALA A 525 29.48 -13.29 -8.67
N VAL A 526 28.25 -13.28 -8.14
CA VAL A 526 27.31 -12.14 -8.28
C VAL A 526 27.93 -10.88 -7.68
N TRP A 527 28.57 -10.99 -6.51
CA TRP A 527 29.30 -9.88 -5.91
C TRP A 527 30.44 -9.34 -6.78
N GLN A 528 31.23 -10.19 -7.43
CA GLN A 528 32.28 -9.72 -8.35
C GLN A 528 31.69 -8.99 -9.56
N ARG A 529 30.56 -9.48 -10.11
CA ARG A 529 29.89 -8.79 -11.22
C ARG A 529 29.30 -7.45 -10.80
N LEU A 530 28.74 -7.36 -9.60
CA LEU A 530 28.27 -6.09 -9.06
C LEU A 530 29.42 -5.09 -8.93
N VAL A 531 30.58 -5.51 -8.42
CA VAL A 531 31.79 -4.67 -8.38
C VAL A 531 32.20 -4.22 -9.79
N ALA A 532 32.17 -5.10 -10.78
CA ALA A 532 32.48 -4.75 -12.17
C ALA A 532 31.48 -3.72 -12.75
N ALA A 533 30.17 -3.92 -12.52
CA ALA A 533 29.12 -2.98 -12.92
C ALA A 533 29.30 -1.60 -12.29
N LEU A 534 29.55 -1.55 -10.98
CA LEU A 534 29.79 -0.30 -10.25
C LEU A 534 31.06 0.41 -10.72
N ARG A 535 32.13 -0.33 -11.03
CA ARG A 535 33.35 0.24 -11.62
C ARG A 535 33.10 0.84 -12.99
N CYS A 536 32.38 0.13 -13.88
CA CYS A 536 32.01 0.66 -15.19
C CYS A 536 31.22 1.97 -15.06
N ARG A 537 30.26 2.02 -14.13
CA ARG A 537 29.48 3.22 -13.82
C ARG A 537 30.34 4.38 -13.30
N LEU A 538 31.28 4.10 -12.41
CA LEU A 538 32.22 5.10 -11.89
C LEU A 538 33.07 5.70 -13.01
N ILE A 539 33.63 4.87 -13.90
CA ILE A 539 34.41 5.31 -15.06
C ILE A 539 33.56 6.15 -16.01
N ALA A 540 32.29 5.79 -16.19
CA ALA A 540 31.32 6.55 -16.99
C ALA A 540 30.82 7.85 -16.31
N GLY A 541 31.35 8.22 -15.13
CA GLY A 541 30.99 9.44 -14.42
C GLY A 541 29.62 9.42 -13.73
N SER A 542 29.09 8.23 -13.45
CA SER A 542 27.77 8.01 -12.83
C SER A 542 27.87 7.11 -11.58
N PRO A 543 28.59 7.55 -10.52
CA PRO A 543 28.78 6.73 -9.33
C PRO A 543 27.46 6.47 -8.61
N LEU A 544 27.30 5.24 -8.11
CA LEU A 544 26.21 4.89 -7.22
C LEU A 544 26.53 5.44 -5.81
N LYS A 545 25.56 6.01 -5.11
CA LYS A 545 25.75 6.53 -3.75
C LYS A 545 25.50 5.47 -2.70
N THR A 546 24.36 4.81 -2.80
CA THR A 546 23.89 3.86 -1.79
C THR A 546 23.58 2.54 -2.46
N LEU A 547 24.18 1.47 -1.92
CA LEU A 547 23.76 0.11 -2.19
C LEU A 547 23.04 -0.41 -0.95
N GLU A 548 21.78 -0.76 -1.10
CA GLU A 548 21.00 -1.37 -0.05
C GLU A 548 20.82 -2.87 -0.32
N VAL A 549 21.00 -3.67 0.73
CA VAL A 549 20.95 -5.12 0.64
C VAL A 549 20.03 -5.67 1.72
N THR A 550 18.84 -6.09 1.31
CA THR A 550 17.75 -6.52 2.20
C THR A 550 17.78 -8.02 2.42
N LYS A 551 17.83 -8.47 3.68
CA LYS A 551 17.91 -9.90 4.05
C LYS A 551 16.55 -10.43 4.46
N PHE A 552 16.37 -11.75 4.32
CA PHE A 552 15.26 -12.44 4.95
C PHE A 552 15.54 -12.69 6.45
N PRO A 553 14.52 -12.54 7.31
CA PRO A 553 14.61 -12.94 8.71
C PRO A 553 15.10 -14.40 8.84
N GLY A 554 16.07 -14.63 9.72
CA GLY A 554 16.63 -15.97 9.98
C GLY A 554 17.75 -16.45 9.04
N ARG A 555 18.13 -15.68 8.01
CA ARG A 555 19.33 -15.95 7.16
C ARG A 555 20.43 -14.91 7.34
N GLU A 556 20.51 -14.34 8.53
CA GLU A 556 21.41 -13.25 8.83
C GLU A 556 22.89 -13.64 8.62
N GLY A 557 23.52 -12.98 7.64
CA GLY A 557 24.98 -13.08 7.43
C GLY A 557 25.44 -14.14 6.44
N MET A 558 24.56 -15.04 5.97
CA MET A 558 24.95 -16.12 5.04
C MET A 558 25.39 -15.64 3.65
N HIS A 559 24.96 -14.45 3.23
CA HIS A 559 25.20 -13.92 1.87
C HIS A 559 26.01 -12.63 1.85
N ARG A 560 26.75 -12.34 2.93
CA ARG A 560 27.64 -11.17 2.94
C ARG A 560 28.84 -11.39 2.03
N PRO A 561 29.32 -10.34 1.32
CA PRO A 561 30.54 -10.43 0.55
C PRO A 561 31.71 -10.73 1.49
N ASN A 562 32.73 -11.42 0.97
CA ASN A 562 33.98 -11.55 1.70
C ASN A 562 34.61 -10.17 1.94
N LYS A 563 35.56 -10.09 2.88
CA LYS A 563 36.21 -8.83 3.26
C LYS A 563 36.80 -8.07 2.06
N GLN A 564 37.47 -8.78 1.15
CA GLN A 564 38.10 -8.17 -0.03
C GLN A 564 37.05 -7.54 -0.97
N THR A 565 35.93 -8.21 -1.20
CA THR A 565 34.85 -7.67 -2.03
C THR A 565 34.13 -6.51 -1.35
N LEU A 566 33.97 -6.56 -0.03
CA LEU A 566 33.40 -5.43 0.72
C LEU A 566 34.30 -4.20 0.66
N GLU A 567 35.62 -4.36 0.80
CA GLU A 567 36.58 -3.26 0.63
C GLU A 567 36.48 -2.65 -0.77
N LYS A 568 36.44 -3.48 -1.82
CA LYS A 568 36.22 -3.01 -3.20
C LYS A 568 34.89 -2.28 -3.39
N LEU A 569 33.81 -2.73 -2.75
CA LEU A 569 32.53 -2.04 -2.78
C LEU A 569 32.66 -0.66 -2.12
N MET A 570 33.23 -0.59 -0.92
CA MET A 570 33.44 0.69 -0.21
C MET A 570 34.34 1.69 -0.95
N GLU A 571 35.21 1.22 -1.86
CA GLU A 571 35.98 2.11 -2.75
C GLU A 571 35.13 2.70 -3.89
N LEU A 572 34.03 2.04 -4.28
CA LEU A 572 33.22 2.38 -5.45
C LEU A 572 31.94 3.16 -5.11
N ILE A 573 31.44 3.04 -3.88
CA ILE A 573 30.16 3.63 -3.43
C ILE A 573 30.28 4.27 -2.06
N GLU A 574 29.44 5.26 -1.76
CA GLU A 574 29.52 6.03 -0.51
C GLU A 574 29.03 5.23 0.70
N ASP A 575 27.96 4.44 0.54
CA ASP A 575 27.33 3.70 1.63
C ASP A 575 26.80 2.32 1.20
N VAL A 576 26.91 1.34 2.12
CA VAL A 576 26.37 -0.02 1.99
C VAL A 576 25.46 -0.30 3.18
N VAL A 577 24.15 -0.22 2.94
CA VAL A 577 23.13 -0.42 3.97
C VAL A 577 22.68 -1.88 3.96
N TRP A 578 22.65 -2.50 5.13
CA TRP A 578 22.13 -3.87 5.31
C TRP A 578 20.82 -3.80 6.07
N ARG A 579 19.70 -4.16 5.42
CA ARG A 579 18.40 -4.32 6.10
C ARG A 579 18.17 -5.79 6.46
N VAL A 580 17.55 -6.02 7.62
CA VAL A 580 17.18 -7.35 8.16
C VAL A 580 15.68 -7.44 8.20
#